data_AF-A0AAV9L1G1-F1
#
_entry.id   AF-A0AAV9L1G1-F1
#
_cell.length_a   1.000
_cell.length_b   1.000
_cell.length_c   1.000
_cell.angle_alpha   90.00
_cell.angle_beta   90.00
_cell.angle_gamma   90.00
#
_symmetry.space_group_name_H-M   'P 1'
#
loop_
_entity.id
_entity.type
_entity.pdbx_description
1 polymer ?
#
loop_
_entity_poly.entity_id
_entity_poly.type
_entity_poly.pdbx_seq_one_letter_code
_entity_poly.pdbx_strand_id
1 'polypeptide(L)'
;MKPSGAKANFLPPGLISNLQDVLSSRKGAPQNDKNDDSTEPNSVSDDPVEVDDTKPVVLVTNADGIESPGLTYLVDALIRLGLYNVNVCAPQSDESTAGHSFTLKESIAVTSAEIHGATAYEVSGTPVDCVSLALSGALFSWSKPMLVISGINKGSSCGRHMFYSGVLAGARESLFSGVPSISISLDWKKDESQESDFKDAIGVCLPLINAALRDIEKGLFPKCCLLHVEIPKSPLINKGFKSTRQSHWSPKLCWQAISASRNPAAGRFVPNQQMLGLQLAQLGRDASAAGAARRLATQKKNVEEVESVGVSGKFDPNRKAKYFRLELLDKKQEEEDDDLDFIALENGFIAVTPVSLSMHVEADVHAAASEWISTALEVEQ
;
A
#
# COMPACT_ATOMS: atom_id res chain seq x y z
N MET A 1 -43.13 -1.16 21.79
CA MET A 1 -42.90 0.14 21.12
C MET A 1 -41.51 0.65 21.50
N LYS A 2 -40.66 0.91 20.50
CA LYS A 2 -39.41 1.72 20.57
C LYS A 2 -39.78 3.24 20.50
N PRO A 3 -38.87 4.24 20.59
CA PRO A 3 -37.45 4.23 21.01
C PRO A 3 -36.91 5.49 21.77
N SER A 4 -35.63 5.40 22.17
CA SER A 4 -34.51 6.38 22.04
C SER A 4 -34.39 7.66 22.90
N GLY A 5 -33.27 7.74 23.61
CA GLY A 5 -32.52 8.98 23.87
C GLY A 5 -31.03 8.76 23.56
N ALA A 6 -30.48 9.51 22.62
CA ALA A 6 -29.09 9.44 22.17
C ALA A 6 -28.15 10.14 23.17
N LYS A 7 -27.00 9.52 23.48
CA LYS A 7 -25.88 10.17 24.16
C LYS A 7 -24.94 10.75 23.10
N ALA A 8 -24.67 12.05 23.20
CA ALA A 8 -23.68 12.75 22.39
C ALA A 8 -22.27 12.36 22.87
N ASN A 9 -21.42 11.89 21.95
CA ASN A 9 -20.00 11.69 22.19
C ASN A 9 -19.27 13.03 22.07
N PHE A 10 -18.76 13.53 23.19
CA PHE A 10 -17.86 14.68 23.21
C PHE A 10 -16.47 14.25 22.73
N LEU A 11 -15.86 15.07 21.88
CA LEU A 11 -14.47 14.93 21.45
C LEU A 11 -13.52 15.13 22.65
N PRO A 12 -12.35 14.46 22.66
CA PRO A 12 -11.40 14.56 23.77
C PRO A 12 -10.85 16.01 23.92
N PRO A 13 -10.56 16.48 25.15
CA PRO A 13 -10.24 17.88 25.45
C PRO A 13 -9.04 18.46 24.68
N GLY A 14 -8.05 17.62 24.33
CA GLY A 14 -6.87 18.04 23.57
C GLY A 14 -7.16 18.40 22.11
N LEU A 15 -8.25 17.89 21.52
CA LEU A 15 -8.66 18.24 20.16
C LEU A 15 -9.35 19.61 20.11
N ILE A 16 -9.99 20.00 21.22
CA ILE A 16 -10.73 21.27 21.33
C ILE A 16 -9.77 22.45 21.46
N SER A 17 -8.64 22.31 22.17
CA SER A 17 -7.66 23.41 22.30
C SER A 17 -6.98 23.73 20.97
N ASN A 18 -6.60 22.70 20.21
CA ASN A 18 -5.97 22.90 18.89
C ASN A 18 -6.92 23.58 17.89
N LEU A 19 -8.23 23.27 17.95
CA LEU A 19 -9.23 23.94 17.11
C LEU A 19 -9.44 25.41 17.50
N GLN A 20 -9.37 25.75 18.79
CA GLN A 20 -9.52 27.14 19.25
C GLN A 20 -8.31 28.01 18.90
N ASP A 21 -7.09 27.46 18.95
CA ASP A 21 -5.87 28.17 18.56
C ASP A 21 -5.82 28.46 17.05
N VAL A 22 -6.27 27.51 16.22
CA VAL A 22 -6.36 27.68 14.76
C VAL A 22 -7.45 28.67 14.33
N LEU A 23 -8.56 28.75 15.07
CA LEU A 23 -9.62 29.73 14.78
C LEU A 23 -9.26 31.15 15.24
N SER A 24 -8.42 31.26 16.27
CA SER A 24 -7.98 32.56 16.81
C SER A 24 -6.90 33.20 15.93
N SER A 25 -6.05 32.41 15.26
CA SER A 25 -5.03 32.91 14.33
C SER A 25 -5.60 33.47 13.02
N ARG A 26 -6.84 33.12 12.66
CA ARG A 26 -7.51 33.61 11.44
C ARG A 26 -8.20 34.98 11.57
N LYS A 27 -8.27 35.58 12.78
CA LYS A 27 -9.17 36.72 13.03
C LYS A 27 -8.51 38.10 13.22
N GLY A 28 -7.25 38.29 12.82
CA GLY A 28 -6.56 39.58 12.99
C GLY A 28 -5.78 40.09 11.78
N ALA A 29 -6.40 40.95 10.95
CA ALA A 29 -5.91 42.29 10.54
C ALA A 29 -6.52 42.79 9.19
N PRO A 30 -6.70 44.11 8.97
CA PRO A 30 -7.55 44.69 7.91
C PRO A 30 -6.80 45.32 6.70
N GLN A 31 -7.59 45.74 5.70
CA GLN A 31 -7.26 46.35 4.39
C GLN A 31 -6.32 47.57 4.40
N ASN A 32 -5.58 47.76 3.29
CA ASN A 32 -5.21 49.09 2.76
C ASN A 32 -4.96 49.05 1.24
N ASP A 33 -5.51 50.03 0.51
CA ASP A 33 -5.37 50.27 -0.94
C ASP A 33 -3.99 50.84 -1.35
N LYS A 34 -3.47 50.46 -2.54
CA LYS A 34 -3.14 51.36 -3.69
C LYS A 34 -2.27 50.68 -4.78
N ASN A 35 -2.57 51.07 -6.03
CA ASN A 35 -1.96 50.78 -7.34
C ASN A 35 -0.41 50.77 -7.40
N ASP A 36 0.16 49.90 -8.26
CA ASP A 36 0.99 50.32 -9.40
C ASP A 36 1.18 49.21 -10.46
N ASP A 37 1.39 49.65 -11.69
CA ASP A 37 1.54 48.91 -12.96
C ASP A 37 3.00 48.47 -13.21
N SER A 38 3.23 47.23 -13.65
CA SER A 38 4.31 46.83 -14.59
C SER A 38 4.42 45.31 -14.77
N THR A 39 4.80 44.94 -16.00
CA THR A 39 4.78 43.61 -16.61
C THR A 39 6.13 42.88 -16.50
N GLU A 40 6.08 41.53 -16.56
CA GLU A 40 7.14 40.50 -16.79
C GLU A 40 7.64 39.69 -15.56
N PRO A 41 8.14 38.44 -15.75
CA PRO A 41 7.43 37.28 -16.28
C PRO A 41 7.52 36.05 -15.34
N ASN A 42 6.47 35.22 -15.37
CA ASN A 42 6.35 33.83 -14.86
C ASN A 42 7.48 33.28 -13.97
N SER A 43 7.33 33.48 -12.66
CA SER A 43 7.81 32.53 -11.64
C SER A 43 6.81 31.39 -11.54
N VAL A 44 7.28 30.15 -11.72
CA VAL A 44 6.52 28.94 -11.40
C VAL A 44 6.15 29.02 -9.92
N SER A 45 4.88 29.24 -9.62
CA SER A 45 4.35 29.19 -8.28
C SER A 45 4.14 27.73 -7.89
N ASP A 46 4.74 27.33 -6.77
CA ASP A 46 4.34 26.17 -5.96
C ASP A 46 2.96 26.46 -5.32
N ASP A 47 1.95 26.70 -6.15
CA ASP A 47 0.59 26.78 -5.66
C ASP A 47 0.12 25.36 -5.35
N PRO A 48 -0.38 25.08 -4.13
CA PRO A 48 -0.98 23.79 -3.84
C PRO A 48 -2.13 23.58 -4.83
N VAL A 49 -2.19 22.40 -5.46
CA VAL A 49 -3.30 22.01 -6.34
C VAL A 49 -4.61 22.33 -5.60
N GLU A 50 -5.34 23.33 -6.08
CA GLU A 50 -6.61 23.72 -5.48
C GLU A 50 -7.55 22.52 -5.52
N VAL A 51 -7.82 21.94 -4.35
CA VAL A 51 -8.82 20.88 -4.20
C VAL A 51 -10.17 21.53 -4.50
N ASP A 52 -10.80 21.12 -5.60
CA ASP A 52 -12.13 21.59 -5.95
C ASP A 52 -13.13 20.91 -5.02
N ASP A 53 -13.53 21.60 -3.95
CA ASP A 53 -14.47 21.10 -2.93
C ASP A 53 -15.82 20.62 -3.51
N THR A 54 -16.13 20.93 -4.77
CA THR A 54 -17.34 20.45 -5.45
C THR A 54 -17.19 19.06 -6.07
N LYS A 55 -15.97 18.58 -6.30
CA LYS A 55 -15.72 17.27 -6.92
C LYS A 55 -15.65 16.14 -5.90
N PRO A 56 -16.24 14.97 -6.21
CA PRO A 56 -16.11 13.82 -5.34
C PRO A 56 -14.67 13.31 -5.28
N VAL A 57 -14.29 12.79 -4.11
CA VAL A 57 -12.94 12.30 -3.84
C VAL A 57 -12.83 10.82 -4.19
N VAL A 58 -11.77 10.45 -4.90
CA VAL A 58 -11.34 9.06 -5.12
C VAL A 58 -9.97 8.88 -4.47
N LEU A 59 -9.87 7.93 -3.54
CA LEU A 59 -8.60 7.56 -2.92
C LEU A 59 -7.98 6.39 -3.70
N VAL A 60 -6.70 6.50 -4.01
CA VAL A 60 -5.93 5.47 -4.72
C VAL A 60 -4.79 5.00 -3.84
N THR A 61 -4.59 3.68 -3.82
CA THR A 61 -3.46 3.02 -3.16
C THR A 61 -2.99 1.84 -4.04
N ASN A 62 -1.93 1.16 -3.65
CA ASN A 62 -1.51 -0.10 -4.26
C ASN A 62 -0.69 -0.92 -3.24
N ALA A 63 -0.03 -1.97 -3.71
CA ALA A 63 0.96 -2.69 -2.93
C ALA A 63 2.35 -2.75 -3.61
N ASP A 64 2.48 -2.34 -4.87
CA ASP A 64 3.79 -2.28 -5.56
C ASP A 64 4.65 -1.07 -5.13
N GLY A 65 4.04 -0.08 -4.48
CA GLY A 65 4.68 1.15 -4.00
C GLY A 65 4.33 2.40 -4.81
N ILE A 66 4.65 3.58 -4.26
CA ILE A 66 4.27 4.90 -4.79
C ILE A 66 4.79 5.18 -6.20
N GLU A 67 5.96 4.62 -6.54
CA GLU A 67 6.61 4.78 -7.85
C GLU A 67 6.16 3.72 -8.87
N SER A 68 5.17 2.88 -8.56
CA SER A 68 4.81 1.77 -9.45
C SER A 68 4.12 2.27 -10.73
N PRO A 69 4.44 1.68 -11.91
CA PRO A 69 3.85 2.11 -13.17
C PRO A 69 2.32 1.94 -13.17
N GLY A 70 1.82 0.86 -12.57
CA GLY A 70 0.39 0.59 -12.49
C GLY A 70 -0.38 1.63 -11.67
N LEU A 71 0.21 2.17 -10.60
CA LEU A 71 -0.37 3.28 -9.83
C LEU A 71 -0.32 4.58 -10.62
N THR A 72 0.85 4.91 -11.17
CA THR A 72 1.07 6.15 -11.94
C THR A 72 0.10 6.28 -13.11
N TYR A 73 -0.04 5.23 -13.93
CA TYR A 73 -0.98 5.27 -15.04
C TYR A 73 -2.44 5.35 -14.58
N LEU A 74 -2.80 4.70 -13.46
CA LEU A 74 -4.17 4.75 -12.94
C LEU A 74 -4.52 6.17 -12.49
N VAL A 75 -3.62 6.81 -11.76
CA VAL A 75 -3.78 8.19 -11.30
C VAL A 75 -3.87 9.15 -12.49
N ASP A 76 -2.96 9.05 -13.48
CA ASP A 76 -3.00 9.86 -14.70
C ASP A 76 -4.35 9.71 -15.43
N ALA A 77 -4.85 8.48 -15.57
CA ALA A 77 -6.13 8.23 -16.22
C ALA A 77 -7.30 8.87 -15.46
N LEU A 78 -7.33 8.77 -14.12
CA LEU A 78 -8.39 9.37 -13.29
C LEU A 78 -8.35 10.90 -13.31
N ILE A 79 -7.15 11.49 -13.24
CA ILE A 79 -6.95 12.94 -13.33
C ILE A 79 -7.43 13.47 -14.68
N ARG A 80 -7.08 12.79 -15.80
CA ARG A 80 -7.49 13.18 -17.15
C ARG A 80 -9.00 13.17 -17.37
N LEU A 81 -9.76 12.38 -16.62
CA LEU A 81 -11.23 12.46 -16.66
C LEU A 81 -11.72 13.82 -16.15
N GLY A 82 -11.00 14.45 -15.22
CA GLY A 82 -11.32 15.77 -14.68
C GLY A 82 -12.56 15.82 -13.79
N LEU A 83 -13.15 14.66 -13.46
CA LEU A 83 -14.41 14.54 -12.71
C LEU A 83 -14.23 14.41 -11.19
N TYR A 84 -13.03 14.09 -10.73
CA TYR A 84 -12.77 13.68 -9.34
C TYR A 84 -11.55 14.38 -8.76
N ASN A 85 -11.56 14.59 -7.45
CA ASN A 85 -10.33 14.88 -6.71
C ASN A 85 -9.63 13.55 -6.41
N VAL A 86 -8.49 13.33 -7.06
CA VAL A 86 -7.72 12.09 -6.90
C VAL A 86 -6.68 12.31 -5.80
N ASN A 87 -6.75 11.48 -4.76
CA ASN A 87 -5.81 11.48 -3.65
C ASN A 87 -5.09 10.14 -3.62
N VAL A 88 -3.80 10.14 -3.31
CA VAL A 88 -2.97 8.93 -3.32
C VAL A 88 -2.30 8.74 -1.97
N CYS A 89 -2.37 7.52 -1.44
CA CYS A 89 -1.61 7.11 -0.26
C CYS A 89 -1.11 5.69 -0.51
N ALA A 90 0.19 5.51 -0.72
CA ALA A 90 0.76 4.22 -1.13
C ALA A 90 2.07 3.91 -0.40
N PRO A 91 2.44 2.62 -0.30
CA PRO A 91 3.69 2.21 0.33
C PRO A 91 4.93 2.80 -0.34
N GLN A 92 6.02 2.94 0.41
CA GLN A 92 7.33 3.33 -0.13
C GLN A 92 7.96 2.24 -1.01
N SER A 93 7.64 0.97 -0.75
CA SER A 93 8.23 -0.18 -1.44
C SER A 93 7.21 -1.28 -1.71
N ASP A 94 7.64 -2.31 -2.43
CA ASP A 94 6.81 -3.49 -2.74
C ASP A 94 6.40 -4.22 -1.45
N GLU A 95 5.09 -4.21 -1.19
CA GLU A 95 4.35 -4.86 -0.12
C GLU A 95 3.27 -5.80 -0.71
N SER A 96 3.49 -6.32 -1.93
CA SER A 96 2.51 -7.14 -2.67
C SER A 96 2.06 -8.39 -1.91
N THR A 97 2.93 -8.94 -1.07
CA THR A 97 2.66 -10.12 -0.24
C THR A 97 2.56 -9.82 1.26
N ALA A 98 2.27 -8.57 1.64
CA ALA A 98 2.16 -8.17 3.05
C ALA A 98 0.94 -8.78 3.77
N GLY A 99 0.00 -9.35 3.02
CA GLY A 99 -1.31 -9.75 3.53
C GLY A 99 -2.05 -8.57 4.16
N HIS A 100 -2.99 -8.87 5.06
CA HIS A 100 -3.72 -7.85 5.80
C HIS A 100 -3.01 -7.51 7.13
N SER A 101 -1.77 -7.04 7.04
CA SER A 101 -0.95 -6.62 8.18
C SER A 101 -1.03 -5.11 8.40
N PHE A 102 -0.84 -4.66 9.64
CA PHE A 102 -0.74 -3.25 10.01
C PHE A 102 0.34 -3.06 11.08
N THR A 103 0.89 -1.86 11.17
CA THR A 103 2.04 -1.53 12.02
C THR A 103 1.59 -1.01 13.38
N LEU A 104 1.70 -1.81 14.46
CA LEU A 104 1.13 -1.49 15.78
C LEU A 104 2.13 -1.01 16.86
N LYS A 105 3.44 -0.96 16.59
CA LYS A 105 4.46 -0.65 17.63
C LYS A 105 5.60 0.25 17.18
N GLU A 106 5.66 0.51 15.89
CA GLU A 106 6.70 1.29 15.25
C GLU A 106 6.03 2.52 14.61
N SER A 107 6.77 3.63 14.55
CA SER A 107 6.31 4.81 13.83
C SER A 107 6.47 4.58 12.32
N ILE A 108 5.42 4.87 11.55
CA ILE A 108 5.50 4.95 10.09
C ILE A 108 5.88 6.37 9.67
N ALA A 109 6.78 6.49 8.70
CA ALA A 109 7.12 7.76 8.07
C ALA A 109 6.15 8.05 6.93
N VAL A 110 5.85 9.34 6.74
CA VAL A 110 5.01 9.82 5.63
C VAL A 110 5.71 10.98 4.95
N THR A 111 5.82 10.92 3.64
CA THR A 111 6.42 11.97 2.81
C THR A 111 5.47 12.33 1.68
N SER A 112 5.41 13.61 1.30
CA SER A 112 4.67 14.04 0.11
C SER A 112 5.33 13.46 -1.15
N ALA A 113 4.52 13.03 -2.11
CA ALA A 113 4.96 12.55 -3.40
C ALA A 113 4.30 13.37 -4.53
N GLU A 114 4.94 13.41 -5.69
CA GLU A 114 4.42 14.10 -6.88
C GLU A 114 3.90 13.07 -7.89
N ILE A 115 2.59 13.01 -8.10
CA ILE A 115 1.99 12.12 -9.10
C ILE A 115 0.94 12.87 -9.92
N HIS A 116 1.31 13.33 -11.11
CA HIS A 116 0.40 13.86 -12.13
C HIS A 116 -0.67 14.87 -11.62
N GLY A 117 -0.32 15.72 -10.65
CA GLY A 117 -1.22 16.72 -10.06
C GLY A 117 -2.20 16.18 -9.00
N ALA A 118 -2.09 14.92 -8.59
CA ALA A 118 -2.79 14.39 -7.43
C ALA A 118 -2.09 14.76 -6.13
N THR A 119 -2.85 14.99 -5.05
CA THR A 119 -2.27 15.05 -3.70
C THR A 119 -1.85 13.64 -3.28
N ALA A 120 -0.55 13.38 -3.23
CA ALA A 120 0.00 12.05 -2.99
C ALA A 120 0.91 12.01 -1.77
N TYR A 121 0.83 10.90 -1.02
CA TYR A 121 1.73 10.58 0.09
C TYR A 121 2.32 9.18 -0.08
N GLU A 122 3.63 9.11 0.13
CA GLU A 122 4.40 7.89 0.31
C GLU A 122 4.43 7.54 1.80
N VAL A 123 4.21 6.27 2.14
CA VAL A 123 4.18 5.79 3.53
C VAL A 123 5.13 4.61 3.70
N SER A 124 5.96 4.62 4.75
CA SER A 124 6.91 3.52 5.03
C SER A 124 6.24 2.26 5.64
N GLY A 125 4.94 2.08 5.42
CA GLY A 125 4.11 1.04 6.01
C GLY A 125 3.39 0.19 4.97
N THR A 126 2.46 -0.62 5.44
CA THR A 126 1.69 -1.55 4.60
C THR A 126 0.56 -0.85 3.83
N PRO A 127 -0.07 -1.49 2.82
CA PRO A 127 -1.27 -0.95 2.18
C PRO A 127 -2.43 -0.69 3.16
N VAL A 128 -2.54 -1.49 4.22
CA VAL A 128 -3.53 -1.27 5.30
C VAL A 128 -3.20 0.01 6.06
N ASP A 129 -1.93 0.22 6.43
CA ASP A 129 -1.48 1.45 7.09
C ASP A 129 -1.77 2.68 6.21
N CYS A 130 -1.51 2.59 4.90
CA CYS A 130 -1.77 3.67 3.95
C CYS A 130 -3.24 4.07 3.91
N VAL A 131 -4.13 3.10 3.74
CA VAL A 131 -5.59 3.33 3.67
C VAL A 131 -6.13 3.81 5.01
N SER A 132 -5.76 3.15 6.11
CA SER A 132 -6.21 3.50 7.45
C SER A 132 -5.78 4.93 7.83
N LEU A 133 -4.52 5.28 7.55
CA LEU A 133 -4.01 6.62 7.79
C LEU A 133 -4.70 7.68 6.92
N ALA A 134 -4.94 7.39 5.63
CA ALA A 134 -5.68 8.28 4.75
C ALA A 134 -7.12 8.52 5.26
N LEU A 135 -7.82 7.47 5.66
CA LEU A 135 -9.21 7.53 6.15
C LEU A 135 -9.33 8.10 7.56
N SER A 136 -8.23 8.17 8.33
CA SER A 136 -8.22 8.79 9.66
C SER A 136 -8.41 10.31 9.63
N GLY A 137 -8.22 10.95 8.48
CA GLY A 137 -8.24 12.41 8.33
C GLY A 137 -6.94 13.11 8.74
N ALA A 138 -5.88 12.36 9.05
CA ALA A 138 -4.58 12.93 9.43
C ALA A 138 -3.82 13.56 8.25
N LEU A 139 -3.99 13.01 7.04
CA LEU A 139 -3.26 13.44 5.83
C LEU A 139 -4.09 14.29 4.87
N PHE A 140 -5.41 14.13 4.92
CA PHE A 140 -6.32 14.74 3.96
C PHE A 140 -7.45 15.48 4.68
N SER A 141 -7.88 16.59 4.09
CA SER A 141 -8.90 17.46 4.68
C SER A 141 -10.35 17.05 4.36
N TRP A 142 -10.55 16.01 3.55
CA TRP A 142 -11.88 15.50 3.21
C TRP A 142 -12.44 14.56 4.30
N SER A 143 -13.77 14.43 4.37
CA SER A 143 -14.42 13.60 5.38
C SER A 143 -14.43 12.11 5.06
N LYS A 144 -14.62 11.75 3.78
CA LYS A 144 -14.66 10.36 3.31
C LYS A 144 -14.54 10.31 1.77
N PRO A 145 -13.77 9.38 1.19
CA PRO A 145 -13.76 9.20 -0.26
C PRO A 145 -15.02 8.45 -0.73
N MET A 146 -15.42 8.67 -1.98
CA MET A 146 -16.53 7.94 -2.60
C MET A 146 -16.16 6.48 -2.86
N LEU A 147 -14.93 6.26 -3.31
CA LEU A 147 -14.40 4.97 -3.70
C LEU A 147 -12.91 4.93 -3.33
N VAL A 148 -12.45 3.78 -2.87
CA VAL A 148 -11.01 3.45 -2.82
C VAL A 148 -10.66 2.48 -3.95
N ILE A 149 -9.65 2.80 -4.75
CA ILE A 149 -9.11 1.90 -5.76
C ILE A 149 -7.72 1.45 -5.31
N SER A 150 -7.53 0.15 -5.17
CA SER A 150 -6.26 -0.47 -4.78
C SER A 150 -5.65 -1.19 -6.00
N GLY A 151 -4.60 -0.63 -6.58
CA GLY A 151 -3.95 -1.15 -7.79
C GLY A 151 -3.43 -0.06 -8.73
N ILE A 152 -3.08 -0.38 -9.98
CA ILE A 152 -3.04 -1.73 -10.55
C ILE A 152 -1.76 -2.44 -10.12
N ASN A 153 -1.88 -3.61 -9.47
CA ASN A 153 -0.71 -4.37 -9.07
C ASN A 153 -0.18 -5.31 -10.16
N LYS A 154 1.13 -5.55 -10.09
CA LYS A 154 1.86 -6.49 -10.94
C LYS A 154 1.70 -7.93 -10.46
N GLY A 155 1.06 -8.75 -11.27
CA GLY A 155 0.88 -10.18 -11.05
C GLY A 155 -0.52 -10.52 -10.51
N SER A 156 -0.95 -11.75 -10.78
CA SER A 156 -2.27 -12.23 -10.38
C SER A 156 -2.40 -12.48 -8.88
N SER A 157 -3.56 -12.13 -8.32
CA SER A 157 -3.96 -12.42 -6.93
C SER A 157 -5.11 -13.42 -6.81
N CYS A 158 -5.40 -14.21 -7.87
CA CYS A 158 -6.49 -15.19 -7.89
C CYS A 158 -6.45 -16.25 -6.76
N GLY A 159 -7.61 -16.83 -6.48
CA GLY A 159 -7.77 -17.95 -5.57
C GLY A 159 -7.30 -17.65 -4.15
N ARG A 160 -6.51 -18.54 -3.54
CA ARG A 160 -5.98 -18.35 -2.18
C ARG A 160 -4.85 -17.32 -2.10
N HIS A 161 -4.31 -16.86 -3.24
CA HIS A 161 -3.32 -15.77 -3.21
C HIS A 161 -3.93 -14.47 -2.67
N MET A 162 -5.26 -14.31 -2.78
CA MET A 162 -6.04 -13.22 -2.19
C MET A 162 -5.83 -12.99 -0.68
N PHE A 163 -5.42 -14.01 0.08
CA PHE A 163 -5.16 -13.88 1.52
C PHE A 163 -3.84 -13.20 1.82
N TYR A 164 -2.85 -13.34 0.93
CA TYR A 164 -1.51 -12.77 1.08
C TYR A 164 -1.37 -11.45 0.30
N SER A 165 -2.31 -11.15 -0.59
CA SER A 165 -2.28 -9.97 -1.46
C SER A 165 -2.45 -8.66 -0.66
N GLY A 166 -1.44 -7.80 -0.75
CA GLY A 166 -1.46 -6.45 -0.19
C GLY A 166 -2.47 -5.53 -0.88
N VAL A 167 -2.71 -5.71 -2.19
CA VAL A 167 -3.71 -4.92 -2.92
C VAL A 167 -5.13 -5.21 -2.42
N LEU A 168 -5.43 -6.48 -2.18
CA LEU A 168 -6.69 -6.86 -1.55
C LEU A 168 -6.76 -6.37 -0.10
N ALA A 169 -5.64 -6.30 0.61
CA ALA A 169 -5.63 -5.77 1.96
C ALA A 169 -6.05 -4.29 2.03
N GLY A 170 -5.52 -3.43 1.15
CA GLY A 170 -5.94 -2.02 1.07
C GLY A 170 -7.43 -1.86 0.71
N ALA A 171 -7.92 -2.63 -0.28
CA ALA A 171 -9.34 -2.61 -0.62
C ALA A 171 -10.22 -3.13 0.53
N ARG A 172 -9.77 -4.16 1.25
CA ARG A 172 -10.48 -4.74 2.40
C ARG A 172 -10.54 -3.77 3.58
N GLU A 173 -9.45 -3.06 3.85
CA GLU A 173 -9.40 -2.05 4.92
C GLU A 173 -10.37 -0.89 4.66
N SER A 174 -10.46 -0.48 3.39
CA SER A 174 -11.43 0.52 2.94
C SER A 174 -12.87 0.07 3.24
N LEU A 175 -13.17 -1.20 2.94
CA LEU A 175 -14.47 -1.80 3.18
C LEU A 175 -14.78 -1.93 4.68
N PHE A 176 -13.79 -2.27 5.52
CA PHE A 176 -13.93 -2.25 6.98
C PHE A 176 -14.28 -0.86 7.51
N SER A 177 -13.71 0.18 6.89
CA SER A 177 -14.03 1.59 7.16
C SER A 177 -15.35 2.05 6.51
N GLY A 178 -16.10 1.14 5.89
CA GLY A 178 -17.39 1.40 5.26
C GLY A 178 -17.30 2.19 3.96
N VAL A 179 -16.15 2.24 3.31
CA VAL A 179 -15.95 2.86 1.99
C VAL A 179 -16.03 1.76 0.91
N PRO A 180 -16.82 1.95 -0.17
CA PRO A 180 -16.76 1.06 -1.33
C PRO A 180 -15.34 0.94 -1.87
N SER A 181 -14.96 -0.23 -2.37
CA SER A 181 -13.61 -0.44 -2.90
C SER A 181 -13.53 -1.41 -4.06
N ILE A 182 -12.53 -1.18 -4.90
CA ILE A 182 -12.13 -2.05 -6.00
C ILE A 182 -10.64 -2.35 -5.84
N SER A 183 -10.27 -3.63 -5.95
CA SER A 183 -8.87 -4.02 -6.14
C SER A 183 -8.64 -4.45 -7.59
N ILE A 184 -7.49 -4.09 -8.16
CA ILE A 184 -7.17 -4.38 -9.56
C ILE A 184 -5.75 -4.95 -9.65
N SER A 185 -5.61 -6.12 -10.28
CA SER A 185 -4.31 -6.69 -10.63
C SER A 185 -4.26 -7.05 -12.11
N LEU A 186 -3.08 -6.91 -12.70
CA LEU A 186 -2.77 -7.39 -14.04
C LEU A 186 -1.96 -8.68 -13.90
N ASP A 187 -2.31 -9.75 -14.64
CA ASP A 187 -1.49 -10.97 -14.72
C ASP A 187 -0.20 -10.75 -15.51
N TRP A 188 0.61 -9.81 -15.03
CA TRP A 188 1.85 -9.37 -15.61
C TRP A 188 2.94 -10.41 -15.35
N LYS A 189 3.65 -10.83 -16.40
CA LYS A 189 4.73 -11.81 -16.31
C LYS A 189 6.05 -11.18 -16.76
N LYS A 190 7.12 -11.37 -15.98
CA LYS A 190 8.42 -10.69 -16.14
C LYS A 190 9.04 -10.79 -17.53
N ASP A 191 8.84 -11.90 -18.21
CA ASP A 191 9.47 -12.17 -19.51
C ASP A 191 8.48 -12.14 -20.68
N GLU A 192 7.20 -11.83 -20.43
CA GLU A 192 6.13 -11.87 -21.44
C GLU A 192 5.31 -10.58 -21.52
N SER A 193 5.35 -9.75 -20.48
CA SER A 193 4.61 -8.50 -20.37
C SER A 193 5.52 -7.29 -20.46
N GLN A 194 4.93 -6.16 -20.85
CA GLN A 194 5.60 -4.86 -20.95
C GLN A 194 4.95 -3.89 -19.96
N GLU A 195 5.67 -2.83 -19.61
CA GLU A 195 5.12 -1.78 -18.73
C GLU A 195 3.92 -1.06 -19.37
N SER A 196 3.90 -0.95 -20.70
CA SER A 196 2.76 -0.40 -21.44
C SER A 196 1.47 -1.20 -21.24
N ASP A 197 1.55 -2.47 -20.85
CA ASP A 197 0.35 -3.30 -20.61
C ASP A 197 -0.46 -2.76 -19.43
N PHE A 198 0.14 -2.04 -18.49
CA PHE A 198 -0.60 -1.35 -17.42
C PHE A 198 -1.54 -0.28 -17.98
N LYS A 199 -1.09 0.47 -19.00
CA LYS A 199 -1.92 1.48 -19.64
C LYS A 199 -3.13 0.85 -20.34
N ASP A 200 -2.92 -0.28 -21.00
CA ASP A 200 -3.99 -1.04 -21.65
C ASP A 200 -4.95 -1.65 -20.62
N ALA A 201 -4.42 -2.17 -19.51
CA ALA A 201 -5.18 -2.68 -18.37
C ALA A 201 -6.11 -1.60 -17.78
N ILE A 202 -5.62 -0.37 -17.64
CA ILE A 202 -6.45 0.76 -17.19
C ILE A 202 -7.52 1.08 -18.22
N GLY A 203 -7.15 1.14 -19.50
CA GLY A 203 -8.09 1.39 -20.59
C GLY A 203 -9.29 0.44 -20.56
N VAL A 204 -9.05 -0.85 -20.34
CA VAL A 204 -10.12 -1.85 -20.26
C VAL A 204 -10.91 -1.79 -18.95
N CYS A 205 -10.32 -1.35 -17.84
CA CYS A 205 -11.00 -1.25 -16.54
C CYS A 205 -11.74 0.07 -16.29
N LEU A 206 -11.40 1.15 -17.00
CA LEU A 206 -12.05 2.46 -16.84
C LEU A 206 -13.59 2.41 -16.95
N PRO A 207 -14.22 1.66 -17.87
CA PRO A 207 -15.67 1.52 -17.91
C PRO A 207 -16.26 0.97 -16.60
N LEU A 208 -15.59 0.01 -15.97
CA LEU A 208 -16.02 -0.59 -14.70
C LEU A 208 -15.86 0.40 -13.54
N ILE A 209 -14.72 1.12 -13.49
CA ILE A 209 -14.47 2.17 -12.48
C ILE A 209 -15.52 3.27 -12.58
N ASN A 210 -15.78 3.77 -13.79
CA ASN A 210 -16.79 4.80 -14.03
C ASN A 210 -18.21 4.32 -13.70
N ALA A 211 -18.51 3.04 -13.97
CA ALA A 211 -19.78 2.45 -13.56
C ALA A 211 -19.91 2.40 -12.04
N ALA A 212 -18.86 1.97 -11.34
CA ALA A 212 -18.84 1.93 -9.88
C ALA A 212 -19.07 3.32 -9.27
N LEU A 213 -18.32 4.34 -9.70
CA LEU A 213 -18.46 5.71 -9.18
C LEU A 213 -19.88 6.26 -9.37
N ARG A 214 -20.44 6.12 -10.58
CA ARG A 214 -21.83 6.54 -10.87
C ARG A 214 -22.87 5.78 -10.04
N ASP A 215 -22.65 4.49 -9.81
CA ASP A 215 -23.64 3.62 -9.20
C ASP A 215 -23.54 3.62 -7.66
N ILE A 216 -22.41 4.05 -7.09
CA ILE A 216 -22.24 4.33 -5.65
C ILE A 216 -23.18 5.46 -5.23
N GLU A 217 -23.20 6.58 -5.96
CA GLU A 217 -24.08 7.72 -5.66
C GLU A 217 -25.57 7.35 -5.69
N LYS A 218 -25.94 6.40 -6.56
CA LYS A 218 -27.30 5.88 -6.71
C LYS A 218 -27.64 4.78 -5.70
N GLY A 219 -26.67 4.33 -4.90
CA GLY A 219 -26.83 3.20 -3.97
C GLY A 219 -27.01 1.84 -4.65
N LEU A 220 -26.61 1.73 -5.93
CA LEU A 220 -26.71 0.53 -6.77
C LEU A 220 -25.43 -0.32 -6.74
N PHE A 221 -24.30 0.24 -6.32
CA PHE A 221 -23.05 -0.50 -6.16
C PHE A 221 -23.19 -1.63 -5.12
N PRO A 222 -22.61 -2.83 -5.35
CA PRO A 222 -22.68 -3.95 -4.42
C PRO A 222 -22.30 -3.56 -2.98
N LYS A 223 -23.10 -3.99 -2.01
CA LYS A 223 -22.89 -3.70 -0.59
C LYS A 223 -22.20 -4.88 0.10
N CYS A 224 -21.46 -4.59 1.17
CA CYS A 224 -20.81 -5.59 2.03
C CYS A 224 -19.78 -6.49 1.31
N CYS A 225 -19.27 -6.04 0.16
CA CYS A 225 -18.17 -6.65 -0.57
C CYS A 225 -17.31 -5.60 -1.25
N LEU A 226 -16.07 -5.98 -1.56
CA LEU A 226 -15.20 -5.27 -2.50
C LEU A 226 -15.24 -6.02 -3.83
N LEU A 227 -14.97 -5.33 -4.94
CA LEU A 227 -14.79 -5.99 -6.25
C LEU A 227 -13.31 -6.21 -6.52
N HIS A 228 -12.91 -7.48 -6.64
CA HIS A 228 -11.56 -7.84 -7.04
C HIS A 228 -11.53 -8.11 -8.54
N VAL A 229 -10.71 -7.35 -9.27
CA VAL A 229 -10.62 -7.36 -10.72
C VAL A 229 -9.26 -7.90 -11.13
N GLU A 230 -9.26 -8.98 -11.89
CA GLU A 230 -8.05 -9.61 -12.43
C GLU A 230 -8.08 -9.50 -13.95
N ILE A 231 -7.06 -8.83 -14.49
CA ILE A 231 -6.93 -8.55 -15.92
C ILE A 231 -5.95 -9.56 -16.52
N PRO A 232 -6.31 -10.22 -17.63
CA PRO A 232 -5.41 -11.19 -18.25
C PRO A 232 -4.14 -10.51 -18.75
N LYS A 233 -3.06 -11.27 -18.84
CA LYS A 233 -1.73 -10.83 -19.29
C LYS A 233 -1.73 -9.94 -20.53
N SER A 234 -2.68 -10.15 -21.45
CA SER A 234 -2.86 -9.35 -22.66
C SER A 234 -4.20 -8.60 -22.59
N PRO A 235 -4.25 -7.39 -22.01
CA PRO A 235 -5.50 -6.69 -21.73
C PRO A 235 -6.34 -6.41 -22.97
N LEU A 236 -5.73 -6.04 -24.10
CA LEU A 236 -6.49 -5.61 -25.30
C LEU A 236 -7.23 -6.73 -26.04
N ILE A 237 -6.83 -7.99 -25.86
CA ILE A 237 -7.46 -9.16 -26.52
C ILE A 237 -8.44 -9.88 -25.59
N ASN A 238 -8.82 -9.26 -24.48
CA ASN A 238 -9.74 -9.86 -23.51
C ASN A 238 -11.12 -10.16 -24.13
N LYS A 239 -11.82 -11.16 -23.59
CA LYS A 239 -13.15 -11.59 -24.03
C LYS A 239 -14.31 -10.85 -23.34
N GLY A 240 -14.01 -9.78 -22.60
CA GLY A 240 -14.95 -9.02 -21.78
C GLY A 240 -14.85 -9.36 -20.30
N PHE A 241 -15.76 -8.78 -19.52
CA PHE A 241 -15.88 -9.01 -18.08
C PHE A 241 -16.67 -10.28 -17.77
N LYS A 242 -16.19 -11.06 -16.81
CA LYS A 242 -16.91 -12.22 -16.28
C LYS A 242 -17.03 -12.10 -14.76
N SER A 243 -18.24 -12.24 -14.23
CA SER A 243 -18.44 -12.38 -12.78
C SER A 243 -17.94 -13.75 -12.34
N THR A 244 -17.12 -13.79 -11.29
CA THR A 244 -16.43 -15.00 -10.85
C THR A 244 -16.54 -15.23 -9.36
N ARG A 245 -16.24 -16.46 -8.94
CA ARG A 245 -16.02 -16.87 -7.55
C ARG A 245 -14.54 -17.12 -7.32
N GLN A 246 -14.11 -16.98 -6.07
CA GLN A 246 -12.75 -17.30 -5.66
C GLN A 246 -12.48 -18.80 -5.87
N SER A 247 -11.46 -19.14 -6.67
CA SER A 247 -10.98 -20.52 -6.82
C SER A 247 -10.26 -21.03 -5.56
N HIS A 248 -10.02 -22.34 -5.49
CA HIS A 248 -9.10 -22.89 -4.51
C HIS A 248 -7.65 -22.92 -4.99
N TRP A 249 -7.37 -22.27 -6.13
CA TRP A 249 -6.03 -22.17 -6.67
C TRP A 249 -5.06 -21.60 -5.64
N SER A 250 -3.89 -22.21 -5.51
CA SER A 250 -2.83 -21.69 -4.64
C SER A 250 -1.45 -22.09 -5.14
N PRO A 251 -0.47 -21.18 -5.12
CA PRO A 251 0.89 -21.54 -5.43
C PRO A 251 1.45 -22.48 -4.36
N LYS A 252 2.33 -23.38 -4.78
CA LYS A 252 3.06 -24.25 -3.85
C LYS A 252 4.18 -23.44 -3.18
N LEU A 253 4.14 -23.38 -1.85
CA LEU A 253 5.20 -22.78 -1.03
C LEU A 253 6.42 -23.71 -1.00
N CYS A 254 7.57 -23.24 -1.48
CA CYS A 254 8.82 -23.99 -1.51
C CYS A 254 9.93 -23.22 -0.80
N TRP A 255 10.50 -23.81 0.26
CA TRP A 255 11.62 -23.21 0.99
C TRP A 255 12.96 -23.71 0.44
N GLN A 256 13.80 -22.79 -0.01
CA GLN A 256 15.14 -23.08 -0.49
C GLN A 256 16.20 -22.59 0.49
N ALA A 257 17.20 -23.43 0.77
CA ALA A 257 18.36 -23.03 1.56
C ALA A 257 19.26 -22.10 0.74
N ILE A 258 19.63 -20.96 1.33
CA ILE A 258 20.51 -19.96 0.72
C ILE A 258 21.88 -20.01 1.42
N SER A 259 22.95 -20.03 0.63
CA SER A 259 24.30 -19.94 1.20
C SER A 259 24.51 -18.56 1.84
N ALA A 260 25.18 -18.52 3.00
CA ALA A 260 25.45 -17.27 3.71
C ALA A 260 26.18 -16.22 2.83
N SER A 261 26.99 -16.66 1.86
CA SER A 261 27.70 -15.81 0.90
C SER A 261 26.83 -15.16 -0.18
N ARG A 262 25.60 -15.63 -0.40
CA ARG A 262 24.65 -15.10 -1.41
C ARG A 262 23.56 -14.24 -0.80
N ASN A 263 23.62 -13.92 0.50
CA ASN A 263 22.62 -13.10 1.16
C ASN A 263 22.93 -11.59 1.00
N PRO A 264 22.10 -10.81 0.26
CA PRO A 264 22.30 -9.36 0.13
C PRO A 264 22.10 -8.61 1.46
N ALA A 265 21.31 -9.15 2.39
CA ALA A 265 21.05 -8.52 3.68
C ALA A 265 22.23 -8.68 4.67
N ALA A 266 23.10 -9.67 4.45
CA ALA A 266 24.31 -9.87 5.26
C ALA A 266 25.38 -8.79 5.01
N GLY A 267 25.25 -7.99 3.95
CA GLY A 267 26.14 -6.86 3.64
C GLY A 267 25.65 -5.49 4.12
N ARG A 268 24.40 -5.36 4.61
CA ARG A 268 23.83 -4.06 5.02
C ARG A 268 24.03 -3.69 6.49
N PHE A 269 24.56 -4.61 7.31
CA PHE A 269 25.01 -4.33 8.68
C PHE A 269 26.54 -4.39 8.76
N VAL A 270 27.21 -3.48 8.07
CA VAL A 270 28.60 -3.13 8.39
C VAL A 270 28.59 -1.63 8.71
N PRO A 271 28.89 -1.23 9.96
CA PRO A 271 29.09 0.18 10.28
C PRO A 271 30.18 0.73 9.35
N ASN A 272 29.93 1.91 8.81
CA ASN A 272 30.68 2.57 7.73
C ASN A 272 32.15 2.96 8.09
N GLN A 273 32.83 2.22 8.97
CA GLN A 273 34.22 2.45 9.35
C GLN A 273 35.22 1.50 8.67
N GLN A 274 34.78 0.38 8.08
CA GLN A 274 35.71 -0.58 7.44
C GLN A 274 35.99 -0.30 5.95
N MET A 275 35.18 0.52 5.28
CA MET A 275 35.44 0.90 3.88
C MET A 275 36.63 1.88 3.75
N LEU A 276 36.85 2.70 4.78
CA LEU A 276 38.07 3.53 4.90
C LEU A 276 39.31 2.69 5.22
N GLY A 277 39.17 1.59 5.96
CA GLY A 277 40.29 0.71 6.33
C GLY A 277 40.95 0.03 5.12
N LEU A 278 40.18 -0.36 4.11
CA LEU A 278 40.72 -0.92 2.87
C LEU A 278 41.30 0.14 1.93
N GLN A 279 40.70 1.33 1.83
CA GLN A 279 41.30 2.44 1.05
C GLN A 279 42.58 2.98 1.71
N LEU A 280 42.64 3.07 3.05
CA LEU A 280 43.85 3.47 3.79
C LEU A 280 44.94 2.40 3.80
N ALA A 281 44.59 1.10 3.80
CA ALA A 281 45.58 0.02 3.67
C ALA A 281 46.17 -0.08 2.25
N GLN A 282 45.45 0.40 1.23
CA GLN A 282 45.97 0.53 -0.13
C GLN A 282 46.88 1.77 -0.26
N LEU A 283 46.47 2.92 0.29
CA LEU A 283 47.29 4.15 0.35
C LEU A 283 48.52 4.02 1.27
N GLY A 284 48.43 3.19 2.32
CA GLY A 284 49.52 2.90 3.24
C GLY A 284 50.57 1.94 2.67
N ARG A 285 50.25 1.16 1.63
CA ARG A 285 51.25 0.32 0.94
C ARG A 285 52.05 1.10 -0.11
N ASP A 286 51.45 2.10 -0.76
CA ASP A 286 52.15 2.93 -1.74
C ASP A 286 52.90 4.12 -1.10
N ALA A 287 52.47 4.59 0.07
CA ALA A 287 53.21 5.61 0.84
C ALA A 287 54.36 5.04 1.68
N SER A 288 54.40 3.73 1.93
CA SER A 288 55.47 3.08 2.72
C SER A 288 56.78 2.90 1.96
N ALA A 289 56.86 3.34 0.70
CA ALA A 289 58.10 3.44 -0.08
C ALA A 289 58.75 4.85 -0.05
N ALA A 290 58.10 5.86 0.54
CA ALA A 290 58.62 7.23 0.58
C ALA A 290 58.33 7.91 1.93
N GLY A 291 59.27 7.78 2.87
CA GLY A 291 59.42 8.76 3.97
C GLY A 291 58.93 8.32 5.34
N ALA A 292 59.73 7.49 6.04
CA ALA A 292 59.71 7.44 7.49
C ALA A 292 61.06 7.95 8.03
N ALA A 293 61.16 9.28 8.14
CA ALA A 293 62.07 9.96 9.05
C ALA A 293 61.24 10.86 9.99
N ARG A 294 61.38 10.61 11.30
CA ARG A 294 61.09 11.50 12.46
C ARG A 294 59.64 11.60 13.01
N ARG A 295 59.50 11.02 14.22
CA ARG A 295 59.13 11.62 15.53
C ARG A 295 57.86 12.50 15.70
N LEU A 296 57.06 12.04 16.69
CA LEU A 296 56.44 12.74 17.84
C LEU A 296 55.21 13.69 17.68
N ALA A 297 54.19 13.33 18.48
CA ALA A 297 53.39 14.16 19.39
C ALA A 297 52.01 14.72 18.98
N THR A 298 51.03 14.42 19.85
CA THR A 298 49.87 15.22 20.29
C THR A 298 48.81 15.69 19.28
N GLN A 299 47.54 15.27 19.47
CA GLN A 299 46.51 16.09 20.12
C GLN A 299 45.14 15.38 20.19
N LYS A 300 44.40 15.76 21.23
CA LYS A 300 43.08 15.30 21.68
C LYS A 300 42.05 16.36 21.25
N LYS A 301 40.91 16.00 20.66
CA LYS A 301 39.65 16.76 20.82
C LYS A 301 38.40 16.00 20.31
N ASN A 302 37.32 16.25 21.04
CA ASN A 302 36.00 15.64 21.07
C ASN A 302 35.18 15.82 19.79
N VAL A 303 34.30 14.86 19.49
CA VAL A 303 33.03 15.08 18.77
C VAL A 303 31.95 14.23 19.46
N GLU A 304 30.77 14.83 19.57
CA GLU A 304 29.61 14.50 20.38
C GLU A 304 28.92 13.19 19.98
N GLU A 305 28.41 12.48 20.99
CA GLU A 305 27.58 11.28 20.87
C GLU A 305 26.15 11.65 20.47
N VAL A 306 25.68 11.13 19.35
CA VAL A 306 24.25 10.96 19.07
C VAL A 306 23.94 9.49 19.33
N GLU A 307 23.33 9.20 20.48
CA GLU A 307 22.90 7.85 20.86
C GLU A 307 21.77 7.37 19.93
N SER A 308 22.13 6.50 18.99
CA SER A 308 21.19 5.60 18.34
C SER A 308 20.79 4.52 19.34
N VAL A 309 19.56 4.56 19.85
CA VAL A 309 18.97 3.48 20.66
C VAL A 309 18.61 2.30 19.74
N GLY A 310 19.64 1.63 19.23
CA GLY A 310 19.54 0.30 18.65
C GLY A 310 19.70 -0.71 19.78
N VAL A 311 18.67 -1.52 20.02
CA VAL A 311 18.69 -2.63 20.97
C VAL A 311 19.91 -3.52 20.69
N SER A 312 20.96 -3.34 21.49
CA SER A 312 22.17 -4.16 21.46
C SER A 312 21.84 -5.55 22.02
N GLY A 313 21.23 -6.40 21.19
CA GLY A 313 21.22 -7.84 21.42
C GLY A 313 22.67 -8.36 21.37
N LYS A 314 23.14 -8.95 22.47
CA LYS A 314 24.48 -9.55 22.55
C LYS A 314 24.70 -10.52 21.38
N PHE A 315 25.63 -10.21 20.49
CA PHE A 315 26.03 -11.07 19.39
C PHE A 315 26.75 -12.30 19.98
N ASP A 316 26.12 -13.48 19.89
CA ASP A 316 26.72 -14.75 20.28
C ASP A 316 27.53 -15.30 19.08
N PRO A 317 28.88 -15.28 19.13
CA PRO A 317 29.73 -15.67 18.01
C PRO A 317 29.63 -17.16 17.65
N ASN A 318 28.98 -17.99 18.48
CA ASN A 318 28.80 -19.42 18.22
C ASN A 318 27.48 -19.78 17.51
N ARG A 319 26.57 -18.82 17.29
CA ARG A 319 25.31 -19.09 16.57
C ARG A 319 25.52 -19.08 15.07
N LYS A 320 25.54 -20.27 14.46
CA LYS A 320 25.52 -20.42 12.99
C LYS A 320 24.10 -20.22 12.47
N ALA A 321 23.84 -19.08 11.82
CA ALA A 321 22.58 -18.84 11.12
C ALA A 321 22.46 -19.70 9.86
N LYS A 322 21.28 -20.28 9.63
CA LYS A 322 20.89 -20.90 8.36
C LYS A 322 19.87 -19.98 7.68
N TYR A 323 20.10 -19.69 6.41
CA TYR A 323 19.24 -18.78 5.64
C TYR A 323 18.36 -19.59 4.69
N PHE A 324 17.09 -19.23 4.62
CA PHE A 324 16.12 -19.81 3.70
C PHE A 324 15.37 -18.70 2.97
N ARG A 325 14.98 -18.98 1.73
CA ARG A 325 14.11 -18.11 0.93
C ARG A 325 12.87 -18.91 0.54
N LEU A 326 11.71 -18.27 0.64
CA LEU A 326 10.47 -18.82 0.11
C LEU A 326 10.36 -18.49 -1.37
N GLU A 327 10.03 -19.49 -2.17
CA GLU A 327 9.65 -19.33 -3.58
C GLU A 327 8.26 -19.91 -3.80
N LEU A 328 7.48 -19.22 -4.64
CA LEU A 328 6.15 -19.64 -5.05
C LEU A 328 6.29 -20.39 -6.37
N LEU A 329 5.84 -21.64 -6.41
CA LEU A 329 5.82 -22.45 -7.62
C LEU A 329 4.38 -22.64 -8.09
N ASP A 330 4.13 -22.31 -9.36
CA ASP A 330 2.83 -22.52 -9.97
C ASP A 330 2.49 -24.01 -9.98
N LYS A 331 1.28 -24.32 -9.51
CA LYS A 331 0.72 -25.66 -9.56
C LYS A 331 -0.39 -25.64 -10.60
N LYS A 332 -0.33 -26.58 -11.55
CA LYS A 332 -1.49 -26.88 -12.40
C LYS A 332 -2.57 -27.48 -11.52
N GLN A 333 -3.74 -26.83 -11.50
CA GLN A 333 -4.90 -27.30 -10.78
C GLN A 333 -5.96 -27.66 -11.80
N GLU A 334 -6.52 -28.86 -11.68
CA GLU A 334 -7.61 -29.34 -12.53
C GLU A 334 -8.92 -28.96 -11.85
N GLU A 335 -9.29 -27.69 -11.96
CA GLU A 335 -10.64 -27.21 -11.66
C GLU A 335 -11.33 -26.91 -12.99
N GLU A 336 -12.51 -27.49 -13.21
CA GLU A 336 -13.24 -27.39 -14.49
C GLU A 336 -14.38 -26.35 -14.46
N ASP A 337 -14.52 -25.64 -13.36
CA ASP A 337 -15.61 -24.67 -13.17
C ASP A 337 -15.21 -23.32 -13.79
N ASP A 338 -15.83 -23.01 -14.94
CA ASP A 338 -15.57 -21.79 -15.70
C ASP A 338 -15.84 -20.50 -14.92
N ASP A 339 -16.66 -20.55 -13.86
CA ASP A 339 -17.02 -19.37 -13.05
C ASP A 339 -15.98 -19.07 -11.97
N LEU A 340 -14.87 -19.80 -11.93
CA LEU A 340 -13.75 -19.53 -11.05
C LEU A 340 -12.82 -18.47 -11.65
N ASP A 341 -12.33 -17.57 -10.78
CA ASP A 341 -11.47 -16.44 -11.13
C ASP A 341 -10.24 -16.83 -11.97
N PHE A 342 -9.49 -17.83 -11.53
CA PHE A 342 -8.30 -18.32 -12.19
C PHE A 342 -8.61 -18.91 -13.57
N ILE A 343 -9.70 -19.70 -13.68
CA ILE A 343 -10.13 -20.30 -14.95
C ILE A 343 -10.62 -19.24 -15.93
N ALA A 344 -11.41 -18.27 -15.47
CA ALA A 344 -11.86 -17.15 -16.30
C ALA A 344 -10.67 -16.34 -16.84
N LEU A 345 -9.66 -16.10 -16.00
CA LEU A 345 -8.43 -15.39 -16.35
C LEU A 345 -7.61 -16.16 -17.40
N GLU A 346 -7.40 -17.46 -17.22
CA GLU A 346 -6.74 -18.34 -18.21
C GLU A 346 -7.51 -18.38 -19.53
N ASN A 347 -8.85 -18.35 -19.46
CA ASN A 347 -9.71 -18.28 -20.62
C ASN A 347 -9.74 -16.90 -21.30
N GLY A 348 -9.01 -15.91 -20.79
CA GLY A 348 -8.85 -14.58 -21.38
C GLY A 348 -9.98 -13.60 -21.06
N PHE A 349 -10.78 -13.85 -20.02
CA PHE A 349 -11.74 -12.88 -19.50
C PHE A 349 -11.08 -11.99 -18.44
N ILE A 350 -11.63 -10.78 -18.26
CA ILE A 350 -11.39 -9.98 -17.07
C ILE A 350 -12.29 -10.55 -15.97
N ALA A 351 -11.69 -11.18 -14.96
CA ALA A 351 -12.42 -11.79 -13.86
C ALA A 351 -12.79 -10.72 -12.81
N VAL A 352 -14.07 -10.69 -12.42
CA VAL A 352 -14.60 -9.78 -11.39
C VAL A 352 -15.18 -10.63 -10.27
N THR A 353 -14.44 -10.76 -9.18
CA THR A 353 -14.79 -11.56 -8.01
C THR A 353 -15.26 -10.64 -6.87
N PRO A 354 -16.55 -10.64 -6.50
CA PRO A 354 -17.00 -9.97 -5.29
C PRO A 354 -16.43 -10.70 -4.05
N VAL A 355 -15.61 -10.02 -3.26
CA VAL A 355 -15.03 -10.57 -2.04
C VAL A 355 -15.77 -9.99 -0.84
N SER A 356 -16.49 -10.85 -0.11
CA SER A 356 -17.21 -10.47 1.10
C SER A 356 -16.32 -10.53 2.35
N LEU A 357 -16.67 -9.76 3.38
CA LEU A 357 -16.11 -9.85 4.72
C LEU A 357 -16.73 -11.00 5.57
N SER A 358 -17.61 -11.80 4.97
CA SER A 358 -18.20 -13.05 5.49
C SER A 358 -18.82 -12.97 6.90
N MET A 359 -20.08 -12.54 6.97
CA MET A 359 -20.97 -12.81 8.11
C MET A 359 -21.86 -14.05 7.91
N HIS A 360 -21.91 -14.62 6.70
CA HIS A 360 -22.92 -15.65 6.34
C HIS A 360 -22.43 -17.09 6.55
N VAL A 361 -21.12 -17.34 6.38
CA VAL A 361 -20.51 -18.65 6.70
C VAL A 361 -20.44 -18.89 8.22
N GLU A 362 -20.58 -17.82 9.02
CA GLU A 362 -20.54 -17.92 10.48
C GLU A 362 -21.66 -18.80 11.04
N ALA A 363 -22.86 -18.79 10.46
CA ALA A 363 -24.00 -19.55 11.01
C ALA A 363 -23.76 -21.07 10.94
N ASP A 364 -23.34 -21.58 9.78
CA ASP A 364 -23.10 -23.01 9.57
C ASP A 364 -21.86 -23.48 10.35
N VAL A 365 -20.79 -22.69 10.35
CA VAL A 365 -19.57 -23.01 11.11
C VAL A 365 -19.83 -22.96 12.61
N HIS A 366 -20.58 -21.96 13.10
CA HIS A 366 -20.96 -21.87 14.50
C HIS A 366 -21.83 -23.05 14.92
N ALA A 367 -22.80 -23.44 14.10
CA ALA A 367 -23.65 -24.61 14.36
C ALA A 367 -22.81 -25.89 14.44
N ALA A 368 -21.96 -26.15 13.44
CA ALA A 368 -21.08 -27.33 13.43
C ALA A 368 -20.11 -27.35 14.62
N ALA A 369 -19.52 -26.20 14.97
CA ALA A 369 -18.65 -26.09 16.13
C ALA A 369 -19.41 -26.31 17.45
N SER A 370 -20.62 -25.76 17.57
CA SER A 370 -21.46 -25.91 18.77
C SER A 370 -21.88 -27.37 18.98
N GLU A 371 -22.28 -28.07 17.90
CA GLU A 371 -22.62 -29.49 17.93
C GLU A 371 -21.41 -30.35 18.34
N TRP A 372 -20.24 -30.07 17.76
CA TRP A 372 -19.01 -30.76 18.11
C TRP A 372 -18.61 -30.53 19.58
N ILE A 373 -18.65 -29.28 20.06
CA ILE A 373 -18.34 -28.95 21.47
C ILE A 373 -19.29 -29.68 22.42
N SER A 374 -20.60 -29.70 22.12
CA SER A 374 -21.60 -30.35 22.97
C SER A 374 -21.33 -31.86 23.06
N THR A 375 -21.06 -32.50 21.93
CA THR A 375 -20.74 -33.93 21.87
C THR A 375 -19.42 -34.26 22.58
N ALA A 376 -18.39 -33.43 22.40
CA ALA A 376 -17.08 -33.65 23.00
C ALA A 376 -17.10 -33.56 24.53
N LEU A 377 -17.96 -32.71 25.10
CA LEU A 377 -18.05 -32.48 26.55
C LEU A 377 -19.05 -33.41 27.27
N GLU A 378 -20.00 -34.03 26.58
CA GLU A 378 -20.92 -35.02 27.16
C GLU A 378 -20.23 -36.38 27.43
N VAL A 379 -19.12 -36.69 26.77
CA VAL A 379 -18.37 -37.95 26.94
C VAL A 379 -17.51 -37.94 28.23
N GLU A 380 -17.37 -36.81 28.90
CA GLU A 380 -16.59 -36.64 30.14
C GLU A 380 -17.41 -36.67 31.45
N GLN A 381 -18.73 -36.87 31.38
CA GLN A 381 -19.63 -37.04 32.56
C GLN A 381 -20.19 -38.46 32.63
#